data_AF-A0A415BFX5-F1
#
_entry.id   AF-A0A415BFX5-F1
#
_cell.length_a   1.000
_cell.length_b   1.000
_cell.length_c   1.000
_cell.angle_alpha   90.00
_cell.angle_beta   90.00
_cell.angle_gamma   90.00
#
_symmetry.space_group_name_H-M   'P 1'
#
loop_
_entity.id
_entity.type
_entity.pdbx_description
1 polymer ?
#
loop_
_entity_poly.entity_id
_entity_poly.type
_entity_poly.pdbx_seq_one_letter_code
_entity_poly.pdbx_strand_id
1 'polypeptide(L)'
;MTNYYCLVAGLPDLSLEDGKLNYTVANFKSEIYSELLEKDRTLIDLFYLKFDNANLLKLLKDKEATTDFEGNYSQNELLALISSVREGDAPDKRYPSYLYEFITAYLALSAEELYRAEDMLSACYYAYAMNCGNQFVASWFEFNLNINNILAALAARKYKMDVSQVVVGKTDVSEMIRTSNARDFGLSEMLEYFEQVLRISEIEELVEREKKIDLLKWNWMEDAVFFNYFTVERIFVFLLKLEMIGRWISMDKEKGSELFRQIIDKLKDEIQIPAEFR
;
A
#
# COMPACT_ATOMS: atom_id res chain seq x y z
N MET A 1 11.10 -21.36 -15.80
CA MET A 1 10.59 -20.95 -14.47
C MET A 1 11.70 -21.25 -13.47
N THR A 2 12.14 -20.25 -12.71
CA THR A 2 13.20 -20.44 -11.70
C THR A 2 12.54 -20.95 -10.44
N ASN A 3 13.09 -21.98 -9.81
CA ASN A 3 12.53 -22.55 -8.59
C ASN A 3 13.43 -22.25 -7.39
N TYR A 4 12.81 -21.76 -6.33
CA TYR A 4 13.42 -21.28 -5.09
C TYR A 4 13.17 -22.27 -3.95
N TYR A 5 13.48 -23.56 -4.16
CA TYR A 5 13.15 -24.65 -3.23
C TYR A 5 13.67 -24.41 -1.81
N CYS A 6 14.97 -24.13 -1.66
CA CYS A 6 15.59 -23.93 -0.35
C CYS A 6 15.05 -22.70 0.37
N LEU A 7 14.88 -21.61 -0.39
CA LEU A 7 14.40 -20.34 0.13
C LEU A 7 12.97 -20.46 0.64
N VAL A 8 12.06 -20.99 -0.18
CA VAL A 8 10.65 -21.14 0.19
C VAL A 8 10.48 -22.13 1.34
N ALA A 9 11.23 -23.24 1.36
CA ALA A 9 11.16 -24.22 2.45
C ALA A 9 11.68 -23.66 3.79
N GLY A 10 12.50 -22.60 3.77
CA GLY A 10 13.01 -21.93 4.96
C GLY A 10 12.12 -20.79 5.48
N LEU A 11 11.07 -20.40 4.74
CA LEU A 11 10.18 -19.33 5.16
C LEU A 11 9.31 -19.79 6.34
N PRO A 12 9.14 -18.96 7.38
CA PRO A 12 8.22 -19.29 8.47
C PRO A 12 6.77 -19.29 7.99
N ASP A 13 5.94 -20.14 8.60
CA ASP A 13 4.50 -20.06 8.43
C ASP A 13 3.97 -18.78 9.08
N LEU A 14 3.05 -18.09 8.39
CA LEU A 14 2.46 -16.83 8.84
C LEU A 14 0.94 -16.96 8.99
N SER A 15 0.41 -16.37 10.06
CA SER A 15 -1.02 -16.23 10.30
C SER A 15 -1.41 -14.76 10.47
N LEU A 16 -2.58 -14.37 9.97
CA LEU A 16 -3.14 -13.03 10.21
C LEU A 16 -3.34 -12.72 11.70
N GLU A 17 -3.45 -13.74 12.55
CA GLU A 17 -3.66 -13.62 13.99
C GLU A 17 -2.34 -13.52 14.78
N ASP A 18 -1.19 -13.51 14.09
CA ASP A 18 0.11 -13.44 14.76
C ASP A 18 0.31 -12.11 15.50
N GLY A 19 0.28 -12.16 16.83
CA GLY A 19 0.50 -10.99 17.70
C GLY A 19 1.97 -10.54 17.80
N LYS A 20 2.91 -11.28 17.20
CA LYS A 20 4.33 -10.93 17.16
C LYS A 20 4.99 -11.53 15.91
N LEU A 21 5.76 -10.70 15.21
CA LEU A 21 6.66 -11.14 14.15
C LEU A 21 8.10 -11.19 14.65
N ASN A 22 8.76 -12.34 14.43
CA ASN A 22 10.21 -12.46 14.59
C ASN A 22 10.96 -12.17 13.27
N TYR A 23 10.21 -11.97 12.18
CA TYR A 23 10.71 -11.73 10.83
C TYR A 23 9.99 -10.52 10.25
N THR A 24 10.72 -9.50 9.80
CA THR A 24 10.13 -8.23 9.35
C THR A 24 10.36 -7.97 7.87
N VAL A 25 9.64 -7.00 7.31
CA VAL A 25 9.86 -6.49 5.94
C VAL A 25 11.30 -5.98 5.74
N ALA A 26 11.93 -5.44 6.78
CA ALA A 26 13.33 -5.02 6.73
C ALA A 26 14.29 -6.22 6.67
N ASN A 27 14.05 -7.24 7.50
CA ASN A 27 14.87 -8.48 7.48
C ASN A 27 14.76 -9.21 6.14
N PHE A 28 13.55 -9.24 5.56
CA PHE A 28 13.30 -9.80 4.24
C PHE A 28 14.26 -9.22 3.19
N LYS A 29 14.40 -7.88 3.16
CA LYS A 29 15.26 -7.21 2.18
C LYS A 29 16.73 -7.60 2.34
N SER A 30 17.25 -7.66 3.56
CA SER A 30 18.65 -7.99 3.82
C SER A 30 19.02 -9.46 3.59
N GLU A 31 18.07 -10.38 3.78
CA GLU A 31 18.35 -11.82 3.80
C GLU A 31 17.97 -12.51 2.48
N ILE A 32 16.86 -12.11 1.86
CA ILE A 32 16.28 -12.81 0.72
C ILE A 32 16.87 -12.32 -0.60
N TYR A 33 17.24 -11.03 -0.70
CA TYR A 33 17.66 -10.43 -1.96
C TYR A 33 18.86 -11.14 -2.59
N SER A 34 19.88 -11.51 -1.81
CA SER A 34 21.07 -12.20 -2.33
C SER A 34 20.76 -13.54 -3.00
N GLU A 35 19.66 -14.19 -2.61
CA GLU A 35 19.24 -15.49 -3.13
C GLU A 35 18.35 -15.39 -4.38
N LEU A 36 17.83 -14.21 -4.70
CA LEU A 36 16.98 -13.96 -5.86
C LEU A 36 17.78 -13.64 -7.12
N LEU A 37 17.27 -14.09 -8.27
CA LEU A 37 17.73 -13.60 -9.58
C LEU A 37 17.38 -12.12 -9.75
N GLU A 38 18.18 -11.40 -10.53
CA GLU A 38 17.99 -9.96 -10.78
C GLU A 38 16.57 -9.62 -11.28
N LYS A 39 16.05 -10.37 -12.26
CA LYS A 39 14.67 -10.22 -12.76
C LYS A 39 13.60 -10.41 -11.67
N ASP A 40 13.85 -11.26 -10.67
CA ASP A 40 12.88 -11.58 -9.64
C ASP A 40 12.98 -10.56 -8.50
N ARG A 41 14.17 -10.00 -8.25
CA ARG A 41 14.36 -8.80 -7.40
C ARG A 41 13.56 -7.63 -7.93
N THR A 42 13.55 -7.39 -9.25
CA THR A 42 12.77 -6.28 -9.82
C THR A 42 11.27 -6.40 -9.57
N LEU A 43 10.74 -7.62 -9.38
CA LEU A 43 9.34 -7.81 -8.97
C LEU A 43 9.14 -7.44 -7.50
N ILE A 44 10.08 -7.84 -6.62
CA ILE A 44 10.05 -7.48 -5.20
C ILE A 44 10.20 -5.97 -5.00
N ASP A 45 11.04 -5.31 -5.81
CA ASP A 45 11.23 -3.86 -5.75
C ASP A 45 9.92 -3.11 -5.97
N LEU A 46 8.99 -3.65 -6.78
CA LEU A 46 7.65 -3.06 -6.96
C LEU A 46 6.91 -2.92 -5.64
N PHE A 47 7.00 -3.89 -4.75
CA PHE A 47 6.37 -3.79 -3.43
C PHE A 47 6.94 -2.63 -2.61
N TYR A 48 8.26 -2.42 -2.66
CA TYR A 48 8.94 -1.40 -1.87
C TYR A 48 8.73 0.03 -2.41
N LEU A 49 8.37 0.18 -3.69
CA LEU A 49 8.06 1.48 -4.29
C LEU A 49 6.91 2.21 -3.58
N LYS A 50 6.01 1.53 -2.86
CA LYS A 50 4.99 2.21 -2.05
C LYS A 50 5.60 3.09 -0.95
N PHE A 51 6.72 2.67 -0.36
CA PHE A 51 7.44 3.45 0.65
C PHE A 51 8.18 4.62 -0.02
N ASP A 52 8.80 4.38 -1.18
CA ASP A 52 9.42 5.43 -1.98
C ASP A 52 8.41 6.49 -2.41
N ASN A 53 7.21 6.09 -2.83
CA ASN A 53 6.11 6.98 -3.19
C ASN A 53 5.67 7.86 -2.01
N ALA A 54 5.53 7.27 -0.82
CA ALA A 54 5.18 8.01 0.40
C ALA A 54 6.29 9.01 0.76
N ASN A 55 7.55 8.58 0.71
CA ASN A 55 8.71 9.44 0.94
C ASN A 55 8.81 10.58 -0.08
N LEU A 56 8.55 10.29 -1.35
CA LEU A 56 8.56 11.29 -2.41
C LEU A 56 7.50 12.37 -2.18
N LEU A 57 6.27 11.99 -1.79
CA LEU A 57 5.22 12.94 -1.44
C LEU A 57 5.60 13.81 -0.22
N LYS A 58 6.26 13.22 0.80
CA LYS A 58 6.77 13.97 1.97
C LYS A 58 7.81 15.00 1.52
N LEU A 59 8.82 14.58 0.76
CA LEU A 59 9.93 15.44 0.30
C LEU A 59 9.51 16.54 -0.68
N LEU A 60 8.49 16.28 -1.49
CA LEU A 60 7.92 17.29 -2.40
C LEU A 60 7.21 18.42 -1.63
N LYS A 61 6.58 18.09 -0.50
CA LYS A 61 5.93 19.06 0.39
C LYS A 61 6.95 19.81 1.26
N ASP A 62 7.92 19.08 1.82
CA ASP A 62 8.97 19.63 2.67
C ASP A 62 10.29 18.85 2.43
N LYS A 63 11.32 19.56 1.96
CA LYS A 63 12.62 18.97 1.65
C LYS A 63 13.37 18.46 2.87
N GLU A 64 13.07 19.00 4.04
CA GLU A 64 13.69 18.61 5.32
C GLU A 64 12.87 17.53 6.05
N ALA A 65 11.80 17.03 5.44
CA ALA A 65 10.97 15.99 6.03
C ALA A 65 11.77 14.70 6.24
N THR A 66 11.56 14.08 7.41
CA THR A 66 12.10 12.75 7.70
C THR A 66 11.41 11.69 6.84
N THR A 67 12.20 10.90 6.13
CA THR A 67 11.72 9.77 5.33
C THR A 67 11.90 8.44 6.06
N ASP A 68 11.07 7.47 5.68
CA ASP A 68 11.19 6.08 6.12
C ASP A 68 12.31 5.38 5.33
N PHE A 69 12.91 4.31 5.89
CA PHE A 69 14.11 3.66 5.31
C PHE A 69 13.79 2.36 4.55
N GLU A 70 12.51 1.97 4.50
CA GLU A 70 12.05 0.71 3.92
C GLU A 70 12.03 0.70 2.39
N GLY A 71 12.05 1.87 1.75
CA GLY A 71 12.03 2.03 0.29
C GLY A 71 13.26 1.47 -0.45
N ASN A 72 13.23 1.57 -1.77
CA ASN A 72 14.38 1.23 -2.63
C ASN A 72 15.41 2.35 -2.69
N TYR A 73 15.00 3.58 -2.43
CA TYR A 73 15.85 4.75 -2.57
C TYR A 73 16.04 5.46 -1.23
N SER A 74 17.27 5.94 -1.00
CA SER A 74 17.56 6.83 0.12
C SER A 74 16.94 8.21 -0.08
N GLN A 75 16.80 8.96 1.03
CA GLN A 75 16.34 10.35 0.99
C GLN A 75 17.15 11.21 0.00
N ASN A 76 18.48 11.04 -0.01
CA ASN A 76 19.38 11.79 -0.90
C ASN A 76 19.13 11.45 -2.37
N GLU A 77 18.86 10.18 -2.69
CA GLU A 77 18.54 9.77 -4.06
C GLU A 77 17.19 10.33 -4.52
N LEU A 78 16.18 10.36 -3.64
CA LEU A 78 14.88 10.97 -3.95
C LEU A 78 15.00 12.50 -4.11
N LEU A 79 15.78 13.18 -3.27
CA LEU A 79 16.06 14.61 -3.42
C LEU A 79 16.83 14.94 -4.71
N ALA A 80 17.78 14.09 -5.08
CA ALA A 80 18.51 14.21 -6.34
C ALA A 80 17.55 14.04 -7.54
N LEU A 81 16.66 13.04 -7.48
CA LEU A 81 15.61 12.83 -8.49
C LEU A 81 14.70 14.06 -8.63
N ILE A 82 14.20 14.63 -7.53
CA ILE A 82 13.36 15.84 -7.55
C ILE A 82 14.13 17.01 -8.21
N SER A 83 15.41 17.18 -7.86
CA SER A 83 16.25 18.27 -8.38
C SER A 83 16.51 18.12 -9.88
N SER A 84 16.86 16.90 -10.32
CA SER A 84 17.03 16.54 -11.73
C SER A 84 15.80 16.88 -12.58
N VAL A 85 14.58 16.56 -12.09
CA VAL A 85 13.34 16.92 -12.80
C VAL A 85 13.14 18.43 -12.87
N ARG A 86 13.45 19.17 -11.80
CA ARG A 86 13.33 20.65 -11.77
C ARG A 86 14.30 21.33 -12.73
N GLU A 87 15.47 20.76 -12.90
CA GLU A 87 16.52 21.28 -13.79
C GLU A 87 16.29 20.89 -15.26
N GLY A 88 15.36 19.95 -15.52
CA GLY A 88 15.03 19.49 -16.87
C GLY A 88 16.04 18.48 -17.41
N ASP A 89 16.75 17.78 -16.53
CA ASP A 89 17.74 16.76 -16.89
C ASP A 89 17.08 15.53 -17.53
N ALA A 90 17.89 14.76 -18.28
CA ALA A 90 17.45 13.50 -18.85
C ALA A 90 17.15 12.46 -17.75
N PRO A 91 16.05 11.68 -17.88
CA PRO A 91 15.72 10.64 -16.91
C PRO A 91 16.82 9.59 -16.74
N ASP A 92 17.19 9.31 -15.50
CA ASP A 92 18.10 8.23 -15.13
C ASP A 92 17.33 6.91 -15.06
N LYS A 93 17.85 5.90 -15.75
CA LYS A 93 17.26 4.54 -15.84
C LYS A 93 17.22 3.80 -14.51
N ARG A 94 17.91 4.29 -13.47
CA ARG A 94 17.87 3.73 -12.12
C ARG A 94 16.53 3.93 -11.42
N TYR A 95 15.74 4.92 -11.82
CA TYR A 95 14.41 5.16 -11.27
C TYR A 95 13.32 4.70 -12.24
N PRO A 96 12.18 4.18 -11.74
CA PRO A 96 10.98 3.97 -12.54
C PRO A 96 10.58 5.23 -13.29
N SER A 97 10.25 5.09 -14.57
CA SER A 97 9.87 6.22 -15.43
C SER A 97 8.68 7.02 -14.87
N TYR A 98 7.74 6.33 -14.22
CA TYR A 98 6.55 6.99 -13.66
C TYR A 98 6.88 8.02 -12.57
N LEU A 99 8.03 7.90 -11.88
CA LEU A 99 8.43 8.88 -10.87
C LEU A 99 8.78 10.22 -11.54
N TYR A 100 9.48 10.21 -12.67
CA TYR A 100 9.77 11.41 -13.45
C TYR A 100 8.47 12.05 -13.98
N GLU A 101 7.59 11.23 -14.54
CA GLU A 101 6.28 11.68 -15.05
C GLU A 101 5.45 12.32 -13.93
N PHE A 102 5.39 11.67 -12.76
CA PHE A 102 4.68 12.18 -11.61
C PHE A 102 5.26 13.49 -11.08
N ILE A 103 6.58 13.57 -10.86
CA ILE A 103 7.21 14.79 -10.32
C ILE A 103 6.99 15.96 -11.29
N THR A 104 7.11 15.73 -12.60
CA THR A 104 6.83 16.73 -13.63
C THR A 104 5.39 17.23 -13.52
N ALA A 105 4.42 16.32 -13.41
CA ALA A 105 3.01 16.66 -13.26
C ALA A 105 2.74 17.38 -11.94
N TYR A 106 3.36 16.94 -10.84
CA TYR A 106 3.23 17.54 -9.51
C TYR A 106 3.70 18.99 -9.48
N LEU A 107 4.86 19.28 -10.09
CA LEU A 107 5.40 20.64 -10.14
C LEU A 107 4.56 21.60 -11.01
N ALA A 108 3.72 21.05 -11.88
CA ALA A 108 2.77 21.82 -12.69
C ALA A 108 1.42 22.06 -11.99
N LEU A 109 1.16 21.40 -10.86
CA LEU A 109 -0.09 21.58 -10.11
C LEU A 109 -0.15 22.96 -9.45
N SER A 110 -1.35 23.54 -9.45
CA SER A 110 -1.65 24.69 -8.59
C SER A 110 -1.78 24.26 -7.12
N ALA A 111 -1.68 25.22 -6.19
CA ALA A 111 -1.84 24.94 -4.76
C ALA A 111 -3.20 24.32 -4.41
N GLU A 112 -4.24 24.66 -5.18
CA GLU A 112 -5.61 24.17 -5.03
C GLU A 112 -5.77 22.72 -5.51
N GLU A 113 -4.85 22.20 -6.32
CA GLU A 113 -4.90 20.84 -6.88
C GLU A 113 -3.98 19.86 -6.15
N LEU A 114 -3.14 20.33 -5.22
CA LEU A 114 -2.18 19.50 -4.49
C LEU A 114 -2.82 18.34 -3.71
N TYR A 115 -4.11 18.44 -3.38
CA TYR A 115 -4.85 17.34 -2.74
C TYR A 115 -4.94 16.09 -3.64
N ARG A 116 -4.82 16.24 -4.97
CA ARG A 116 -4.87 15.14 -5.95
C ARG A 116 -3.53 14.43 -6.15
N ALA A 117 -2.45 14.94 -5.57
CA ALA A 117 -1.11 14.43 -5.79
C ALA A 117 -0.97 12.94 -5.42
N GLU A 118 -1.62 12.50 -4.35
CA GLU A 118 -1.59 11.12 -3.89
C GLU A 118 -2.32 10.17 -4.87
N ASP A 119 -3.49 10.58 -5.36
CA ASP A 119 -4.25 9.84 -6.37
C ASP A 119 -3.50 9.75 -7.70
N MET A 120 -2.84 10.85 -8.11
CA MET A 120 -2.01 10.90 -9.31
C MET A 120 -0.82 9.93 -9.21
N LEU A 121 -0.10 9.95 -8.08
CA LEU A 121 1.02 9.05 -7.86
C LEU A 121 0.58 7.60 -7.81
N SER A 122 -0.56 7.33 -7.16
CA SER A 122 -1.16 5.99 -7.10
C SER A 122 -1.52 5.48 -8.51
N ALA A 123 -2.12 6.32 -9.36
CA ALA A 123 -2.43 5.94 -10.75
C ALA A 123 -1.18 5.53 -11.53
N CYS A 124 -0.12 6.34 -11.43
CA CYS A 124 1.16 6.08 -12.07
C CYS A 124 1.81 4.79 -11.56
N TYR A 125 1.80 4.58 -10.24
CA TYR A 125 2.36 3.40 -9.59
C TYR A 125 1.64 2.11 -9.99
N TYR A 126 0.31 2.08 -9.92
CA TYR A 126 -0.46 0.91 -10.35
C TYR A 126 -0.25 0.61 -11.83
N ALA A 127 -0.30 1.62 -12.69
CA ALA A 127 -0.07 1.44 -14.13
C ALA A 127 1.32 0.84 -14.42
N TYR A 128 2.35 1.32 -13.72
CA TYR A 128 3.71 0.78 -13.83
C TYR A 128 3.80 -0.66 -13.34
N ALA A 129 3.27 -0.95 -12.15
CA ALA A 129 3.39 -2.27 -11.53
C ALA A 129 2.57 -3.36 -12.25
N MET A 130 1.42 -3.00 -12.85
CA MET A 130 0.64 -3.92 -13.70
C MET A 130 1.38 -4.29 -14.99
N ASN A 131 2.37 -3.50 -15.43
CA ASN A 131 3.17 -3.77 -16.63
C ASN A 131 4.51 -4.48 -16.33
N CYS A 132 4.61 -5.18 -15.20
CA CYS A 132 5.85 -5.83 -14.76
C CYS A 132 6.22 -7.14 -15.48
N GLY A 133 5.35 -7.63 -16.38
CA GLY A 133 5.58 -8.87 -17.14
C GLY A 133 5.35 -10.17 -16.34
N ASN A 134 5.05 -10.09 -15.05
CA ASN A 134 4.62 -11.23 -14.23
C ASN A 134 3.10 -11.18 -14.03
N GLN A 135 2.39 -12.22 -14.47
CA GLN A 135 0.93 -12.27 -14.45
C GLN A 135 0.35 -12.17 -13.04
N PHE A 136 0.90 -12.92 -12.08
CA PHE A 136 0.42 -12.90 -10.69
C PHE A 136 0.60 -11.52 -10.06
N VAL A 137 1.80 -10.94 -10.18
CA VAL A 137 2.10 -9.62 -9.60
C VAL A 137 1.22 -8.56 -10.25
N ALA A 138 1.05 -8.59 -11.57
CA ALA A 138 0.14 -7.68 -12.28
C ALA A 138 -1.31 -7.81 -11.77
N SER A 139 -1.84 -9.03 -11.67
CA SER A 139 -3.18 -9.28 -11.13
C SER A 139 -3.34 -8.82 -9.68
N TRP A 140 -2.29 -8.93 -8.85
CA TRP A 140 -2.33 -8.43 -7.47
C TRP A 140 -2.48 -6.90 -7.43
N PHE A 141 -1.73 -6.18 -8.26
CA PHE A 141 -1.83 -4.72 -8.35
C PHE A 141 -3.19 -4.27 -8.89
N GLU A 142 -3.69 -4.94 -9.93
CA GLU A 142 -5.03 -4.68 -10.49
C GLU A 142 -6.13 -4.95 -9.45
N PHE A 143 -6.05 -6.07 -8.73
CA PHE A 143 -6.99 -6.43 -7.68
C PHE A 143 -7.04 -5.36 -6.57
N ASN A 144 -5.89 -4.86 -6.12
CA ASN A 144 -5.84 -3.78 -5.12
C ASN A 144 -6.40 -2.46 -5.66
N LEU A 145 -6.07 -2.09 -6.90
CA LEU A 145 -6.63 -0.91 -7.55
C LEU A 145 -8.17 -1.00 -7.61
N ASN A 146 -8.70 -2.15 -8.02
CA ASN A 146 -10.13 -2.38 -8.13
C ASN A 146 -10.82 -2.29 -6.76
N ILE A 147 -10.30 -2.96 -5.72
CA ILE A 147 -10.86 -2.85 -4.36
C ILE A 147 -10.89 -1.39 -3.90
N ASN A 148 -9.78 -0.67 -4.04
CA ASN A 148 -9.67 0.71 -3.59
C ASN A 148 -10.66 1.62 -4.34
N ASN A 149 -10.75 1.48 -5.67
CA ASN A 149 -11.69 2.24 -6.49
C ASN A 149 -13.16 1.93 -6.16
N ILE A 150 -13.51 0.65 -5.93
CA ILE A 150 -14.86 0.26 -5.55
C ILE A 150 -15.22 0.88 -4.20
N LEU A 151 -14.36 0.76 -3.19
CA LEU A 151 -14.59 1.33 -1.86
C LEU A 151 -14.71 2.86 -1.90
N ALA A 152 -13.82 3.53 -2.64
CA ALA A 152 -13.85 4.98 -2.83
C ALA A 152 -15.15 5.42 -3.52
N ALA A 153 -15.57 4.73 -4.58
CA ALA A 153 -16.79 5.05 -5.31
C ALA A 153 -18.06 4.80 -4.50
N LEU A 154 -18.11 3.72 -3.72
CA LEU A 154 -19.22 3.44 -2.80
C LEU A 154 -19.31 4.52 -1.70
N ALA A 155 -18.17 4.94 -1.14
CA ALA A 155 -18.11 6.03 -0.19
C ALA A 155 -18.56 7.36 -0.81
N ALA A 156 -18.08 7.70 -2.01
CA ALA A 156 -18.47 8.90 -2.73
C ALA A 156 -19.98 8.94 -2.98
N ARG A 157 -20.60 7.83 -3.41
CA ARG A 157 -22.06 7.72 -3.55
C ARG A 157 -22.79 7.94 -2.23
N LYS A 158 -22.33 7.30 -1.14
CA LYS A 158 -22.93 7.45 0.20
C LYS A 158 -22.93 8.90 0.66
N TYR A 159 -21.86 9.65 0.37
CA TYR A 159 -21.71 11.05 0.77
C TYR A 159 -22.06 12.07 -0.32
N LYS A 160 -22.67 11.62 -1.44
CA LYS A 160 -23.09 12.47 -2.58
C LYS A 160 -21.93 13.28 -3.19
N MET A 161 -20.72 12.72 -3.18
CA MET A 161 -19.56 13.24 -3.86
C MET A 161 -19.51 12.72 -5.31
N ASP A 162 -18.79 13.43 -6.17
CA ASP A 162 -18.56 12.99 -7.56
C ASP A 162 -17.63 11.77 -7.59
N VAL A 163 -18.17 10.64 -8.05
CA VAL A 163 -17.43 9.37 -8.18
C VAL A 163 -16.27 9.51 -9.16
N SER A 164 -16.41 10.31 -10.21
CA SER A 164 -15.37 10.44 -11.24
C SER A 164 -14.07 11.03 -10.70
N GLN A 165 -14.15 11.80 -9.61
CA GLN A 165 -13.02 12.48 -8.99
C GLN A 165 -12.20 11.60 -8.04
N VAL A 166 -12.78 10.51 -7.54
CA VAL A 166 -12.12 9.64 -6.54
C VAL A 166 -11.57 8.35 -7.14
N VAL A 167 -11.90 8.03 -8.39
CA VAL A 167 -11.46 6.81 -9.07
C VAL A 167 -10.09 7.04 -9.70
N VAL A 168 -9.15 6.17 -9.38
CA VAL A 168 -7.75 6.22 -9.80
C VAL A 168 -7.49 5.23 -10.95
N GLY A 169 -6.54 5.54 -11.84
CA GLY A 169 -6.12 4.61 -12.91
C GLY A 169 -6.97 4.67 -14.18
N LYS A 170 -6.62 3.86 -15.19
CA LYS A 170 -7.25 3.85 -16.52
C LYS A 170 -7.52 2.42 -17.00
N THR A 171 -8.03 1.57 -16.12
CA THR A 171 -8.47 0.21 -16.44
C THR A 171 -9.93 0.21 -16.88
N ASP A 172 -10.39 -0.85 -17.54
CA ASP A 172 -11.80 -1.00 -17.91
C ASP A 172 -12.72 -0.93 -16.69
N VAL A 173 -12.32 -1.55 -15.58
CA VAL A 173 -13.03 -1.46 -14.29
C VAL A 173 -13.09 -0.01 -13.80
N SER A 174 -11.98 0.74 -13.88
CA SER A 174 -11.95 2.15 -13.46
C SER A 174 -12.92 3.00 -14.30
N GLU A 175 -12.95 2.79 -15.62
CA GLU A 175 -13.87 3.50 -16.52
C GLU A 175 -15.33 3.13 -16.27
N MET A 176 -15.63 1.86 -16.00
CA MET A 176 -16.97 1.42 -15.62
C MET A 176 -17.43 2.10 -14.32
N ILE A 177 -16.57 2.18 -13.31
CA ILE A 177 -16.91 2.85 -12.04
C ILE A 177 -17.20 4.34 -12.26
N ARG A 178 -16.43 5.02 -13.11
CA ARG A 178 -16.61 6.46 -13.40
C ARG A 178 -17.93 6.76 -14.13
N THR A 179 -18.33 5.89 -15.05
CA THR A 179 -19.41 6.19 -16.00
C THR A 179 -20.73 5.54 -15.64
N SER A 180 -20.71 4.44 -14.88
CA SER A 180 -21.89 3.65 -14.58
C SER A 180 -22.73 4.25 -13.45
N ASN A 181 -24.04 4.34 -13.70
CA ASN A 181 -25.03 4.71 -12.70
C ASN A 181 -25.66 3.49 -11.98
N ALA A 182 -25.32 2.27 -12.40
CA ALA A 182 -25.83 1.06 -11.78
C ALA A 182 -25.31 0.92 -10.34
N ARG A 183 -26.09 0.32 -9.43
CA ARG A 183 -25.72 0.16 -8.00
C ARG A 183 -24.39 -0.57 -7.84
N ASP A 184 -24.17 -1.58 -8.67
CA ASP A 184 -22.98 -2.43 -8.72
C ASP A 184 -21.93 -1.96 -9.75
N PHE A 185 -22.17 -0.81 -10.40
CA PHE A 185 -21.37 -0.31 -11.52
C PHE A 185 -21.34 -1.25 -12.75
N GLY A 186 -22.14 -2.32 -12.78
CA GLY A 186 -22.04 -3.40 -13.77
C GLY A 186 -20.88 -4.36 -13.51
N LEU A 187 -20.32 -4.38 -12.30
CA LEU A 187 -19.13 -5.18 -11.96
C LEU A 187 -19.47 -6.55 -11.33
N SER A 188 -20.71 -6.80 -10.90
CA SER A 188 -21.05 -8.06 -10.20
C SER A 188 -20.77 -9.31 -11.06
N GLU A 189 -20.91 -9.22 -12.38
CA GLU A 189 -20.58 -10.34 -13.30
C GLU A 189 -19.09 -10.38 -13.70
N MET A 190 -18.38 -9.25 -13.60
CA MET A 190 -16.98 -9.14 -14.00
C MET A 190 -16.02 -9.51 -12.87
N LEU A 191 -16.38 -9.19 -11.63
CA LEU A 191 -15.52 -9.32 -10.46
C LEU A 191 -16.18 -10.22 -9.42
N GLU A 192 -15.70 -11.46 -9.30
CA GLU A 192 -16.24 -12.46 -8.35
C GLU A 192 -16.25 -11.98 -6.89
N TYR A 193 -15.32 -11.09 -6.53
CA TYR A 193 -15.19 -10.52 -5.19
C TYR A 193 -16.05 -9.27 -4.95
N PHE A 194 -16.78 -8.76 -5.96
CA PHE A 194 -17.53 -7.50 -5.85
C PHE A 194 -18.55 -7.53 -4.69
N GLU A 195 -19.39 -8.56 -4.64
CA GLU A 195 -20.41 -8.72 -3.59
C GLU A 195 -19.80 -8.83 -2.19
N GLN A 196 -18.57 -9.35 -2.07
CA GLN A 196 -17.85 -9.36 -0.81
C GLN A 196 -17.37 -7.95 -0.45
N VAL A 197 -16.77 -7.21 -1.38
CA VAL A 197 -16.35 -5.82 -1.15
C VAL A 197 -17.53 -4.92 -0.80
N LEU A 198 -18.67 -5.08 -1.47
CA LEU A 198 -19.90 -4.33 -1.17
C LEU A 198 -20.35 -4.56 0.27
N ARG A 199 -20.44 -5.82 0.71
CA ARG A 199 -20.78 -6.16 2.10
C ARG A 199 -19.78 -5.60 3.11
N ILE A 200 -18.48 -5.64 2.79
CA ILE A 200 -17.43 -5.06 3.66
C ILE A 200 -17.60 -3.55 3.76
N SER A 201 -17.94 -2.86 2.67
CA SER A 201 -18.12 -1.40 2.65
C SER A 201 -19.26 -0.90 3.56
N GLU A 202 -20.23 -1.78 3.85
CA GLU A 202 -21.38 -1.49 4.72
C GLU A 202 -21.06 -1.62 6.22
N ILE A 203 -19.93 -2.24 6.59
CA ILE A 203 -19.49 -2.39 7.99
C ILE A 203 -19.16 -1.02 8.58
N GLU A 204 -19.85 -0.58 9.64
CA GLU A 204 -19.67 0.75 10.23
C GLU A 204 -18.36 0.88 11.02
N GLU A 205 -17.95 -0.18 11.73
CA GLU A 205 -16.73 -0.19 12.53
C GLU A 205 -15.51 -0.25 11.60
N LEU A 206 -14.69 0.81 11.61
CA LEU A 206 -13.60 0.99 10.65
C LEU A 206 -12.51 -0.07 10.81
N VAL A 207 -12.20 -0.49 12.04
CA VAL A 207 -11.16 -1.48 12.29
C VAL A 207 -11.59 -2.86 11.77
N GLU A 208 -12.84 -3.26 12.02
CA GLU A 208 -13.43 -4.48 11.50
C GLU A 208 -13.49 -4.47 9.97
N ARG A 209 -13.89 -3.34 9.38
CA ARG A 209 -13.88 -3.16 7.92
C ARG A 209 -12.49 -3.40 7.34
N GLU A 210 -11.46 -2.76 7.89
CA GLU A 210 -10.06 -2.96 7.47
C GLU A 210 -9.62 -4.43 7.63
N LYS A 211 -9.94 -5.09 8.75
CA LYS A 211 -9.64 -6.52 8.95
C LYS A 211 -10.28 -7.41 7.89
N LYS A 212 -11.52 -7.11 7.49
CA LYS A 212 -12.23 -7.87 6.46
C LYS A 212 -11.65 -7.63 5.07
N ILE A 213 -11.18 -6.42 4.77
CA ILE A 213 -10.44 -6.12 3.53
C ILE A 213 -9.15 -6.94 3.50
N ASP A 214 -8.37 -6.95 4.59
CA ASP A 214 -7.13 -7.72 4.66
C ASP A 214 -7.36 -9.22 4.54
N LEU A 215 -8.41 -9.75 5.17
CA LEU A 215 -8.79 -11.15 5.03
C LEU A 215 -9.19 -11.50 3.58
N LEU A 216 -9.95 -10.61 2.91
CA LEU A 216 -10.26 -10.78 1.49
C LEU A 216 -8.99 -10.84 0.64
N LYS A 217 -8.05 -9.91 0.87
CA LYS A 217 -6.77 -9.90 0.16
C LYS A 217 -5.92 -11.14 0.46
N TRP A 218 -5.91 -11.59 1.70
CA TRP A 218 -5.21 -12.80 2.12
C TRP A 218 -5.72 -14.05 1.41
N ASN A 219 -7.04 -14.24 1.38
CA ASN A 219 -7.66 -15.37 0.70
C ASN A 219 -7.39 -15.33 -0.80
N TRP A 220 -7.52 -14.15 -1.42
CA TRP A 220 -7.18 -13.98 -2.83
C TRP A 220 -5.74 -14.40 -3.14
N MET A 221 -4.78 -14.02 -2.28
CA MET A 221 -3.38 -14.43 -2.45
C MET A 221 -3.22 -15.95 -2.35
N GLU A 222 -3.81 -16.60 -1.35
CA GLU A 222 -3.72 -18.06 -1.17
C GLU A 222 -4.23 -18.82 -2.39
N ASP A 223 -5.39 -18.41 -2.93
CA ASP A 223 -5.97 -19.02 -4.10
C ASP A 223 -5.11 -18.78 -5.35
N ALA A 224 -4.62 -17.55 -5.54
CA ALA A 224 -3.83 -17.16 -6.69
C ALA A 224 -2.44 -17.83 -6.74
N VAL A 225 -1.86 -18.20 -5.59
CA VAL A 225 -0.60 -18.95 -5.54
C VAL A 225 -0.77 -20.44 -5.27
N PHE A 226 -1.98 -20.99 -5.31
CA PHE A 226 -2.25 -22.40 -4.98
C PHE A 226 -1.33 -23.39 -5.73
N PHE A 227 -1.08 -23.15 -7.01
CA PHE A 227 -0.18 -23.98 -7.85
C PHE A 227 1.28 -23.49 -7.90
N ASN A 228 1.59 -22.37 -7.25
CA ASN A 228 2.91 -21.75 -7.20
C ASN A 228 3.64 -22.19 -5.93
N TYR A 229 4.29 -23.36 -5.97
CA TYR A 229 4.91 -23.94 -4.78
C TYR A 229 6.27 -23.33 -4.44
N PHE A 230 7.16 -23.19 -5.42
CA PHE A 230 8.56 -22.78 -5.19
C PHE A 230 8.98 -21.63 -6.10
N THR A 231 8.08 -20.68 -6.35
CA THR A 231 8.29 -19.64 -7.36
C THR A 231 8.42 -18.26 -6.70
N VAL A 232 8.78 -17.24 -7.49
CA VAL A 232 8.89 -15.85 -7.00
C VAL A 232 7.55 -15.32 -6.48
N GLU A 233 6.43 -15.79 -7.03
CA GLU A 233 5.08 -15.44 -6.58
C GLU A 233 4.84 -15.85 -5.13
N ARG A 234 5.34 -17.02 -4.71
CA ARG A 234 5.23 -17.48 -3.32
C ARG A 234 6.02 -16.58 -2.37
N ILE A 235 7.20 -16.15 -2.80
CA ILE A 235 8.08 -15.24 -2.06
C ILE A 235 7.43 -13.84 -1.97
N PHE A 236 6.83 -13.36 -3.05
CA PHE A 236 6.10 -12.10 -3.09
C PHE A 236 4.88 -12.13 -2.15
N VAL A 237 4.08 -13.21 -2.15
CA VAL A 237 2.97 -13.40 -1.20
C VAL A 237 3.46 -13.39 0.24
N PHE A 238 4.56 -14.08 0.54
CA PHE A 238 5.13 -14.06 1.89
C PHE A 238 5.48 -12.64 2.34
N LEU A 239 6.11 -11.83 1.48
CA LEU A 239 6.39 -10.42 1.75
C LEU A 239 5.10 -9.59 2.00
N LEU A 240 4.06 -9.80 1.19
CA LEU A 240 2.76 -9.13 1.38
C LEU A 240 2.13 -9.48 2.73
N LYS A 241 2.16 -10.76 3.11
CA LYS A 241 1.64 -11.24 4.38
C LYS A 241 2.40 -10.68 5.58
N LEU A 242 3.73 -10.64 5.50
CA LEU A 242 4.57 -10.02 6.53
C LEU A 242 4.18 -8.56 6.77
N GLU A 243 3.94 -7.81 5.68
CA GLU A 243 3.57 -6.41 5.80
C GLU A 243 2.17 -6.22 6.39
N MET A 244 1.20 -7.03 5.98
CA MET A 244 -0.14 -7.01 6.53
C MET A 244 -0.11 -7.24 8.05
N ILE A 245 0.56 -8.29 8.50
CA ILE A 245 0.69 -8.61 9.93
C ILE A 245 1.46 -7.50 10.66
N GLY A 246 2.56 -7.02 10.07
CA GLY A 246 3.38 -5.94 10.64
C GLY A 246 2.58 -4.67 10.90
N ARG A 247 1.69 -4.30 9.98
CA ARG A 247 0.80 -3.13 10.13
C ARG A 247 -0.17 -3.30 11.31
N TRP A 248 -0.77 -4.47 11.48
CA TRP A 248 -1.66 -4.75 12.62
C TRP A 248 -0.92 -4.71 13.96
N ILE A 249 0.27 -5.33 14.04
CA ILE A 249 1.11 -5.29 15.24
C ILE A 249 1.51 -3.85 15.60
N SER A 250 1.87 -3.02 14.62
CA SER A 250 2.23 -1.62 14.87
C SER A 250 1.05 -0.83 15.42
N MET A 251 -0.12 -0.98 14.79
CA MET A 251 -1.33 -0.28 15.22
C MET A 251 -1.78 -0.71 16.64
N ASP A 252 -1.65 -1.99 17.00
CA ASP A 252 -1.97 -2.46 18.35
C ASP A 252 -1.01 -1.91 19.41
N LYS A 253 0.27 -1.73 19.08
CA LYS A 253 1.25 -1.07 19.97
C LYS A 253 0.93 0.41 20.17
N GLU A 254 0.57 1.12 19.10
CA GLU A 254 0.18 2.53 19.17
C GLU A 254 -1.08 2.71 20.03
N LYS A 255 -2.13 1.92 19.76
CA LYS A 255 -3.35 1.88 20.58
C LYS A 255 -3.06 1.53 22.04
N GLY A 256 -2.21 0.55 22.29
CA GLY A 256 -1.77 0.18 23.63
C GLY A 256 -1.02 1.31 24.35
N SER A 257 -0.16 2.03 23.63
CA SER A 257 0.58 3.18 24.16
C SER A 257 -0.36 4.36 24.48
N GLU A 258 -1.31 4.66 23.60
CA GLU A 258 -2.33 5.68 23.83
C GLU A 258 -3.21 5.36 25.03
N LEU A 259 -3.70 4.11 25.12
CA LEU A 259 -4.49 3.66 26.26
C LEU A 259 -3.69 3.77 27.57
N PHE A 260 -2.42 3.37 27.55
CA PHE A 260 -1.53 3.52 28.71
C PHE A 260 -1.35 4.99 29.12
N ARG A 261 -1.13 5.90 28.16
CA ARG A 261 -1.05 7.35 28.43
C ARG A 261 -2.35 7.89 29.02
N GLN A 262 -3.50 7.50 28.48
CA GLN A 262 -4.81 7.88 29.02
C GLN A 262 -5.02 7.38 30.46
N ILE A 263 -4.55 6.17 30.79
CA ILE A 263 -4.59 5.64 32.16
C ILE A 263 -3.68 6.46 33.09
N ILE A 264 -2.46 6.79 32.65
CA ILE A 264 -1.53 7.62 33.42
C ILE A 264 -2.08 9.03 33.64
N ASP A 265 -2.70 9.63 32.63
CA ASP A 265 -3.28 10.97 32.74
C ASP A 265 -4.51 10.98 33.66
N LYS A 266 -5.37 9.95 33.60
CA LYS A 266 -6.44 9.76 34.60
C LYS A 266 -5.92 9.60 36.02
N LEU A 267 -4.85 8.81 36.20
CA LEU A 267 -4.21 8.63 37.51
C LEU A 267 -3.59 9.93 38.05
N LYS A 268 -3.03 10.78 37.17
CA LYS A 268 -2.52 12.10 37.58
C LYS A 268 -3.64 13.06 37.97
N ASP A 269 -4.78 13.02 37.29
CA ASP A 269 -5.94 13.83 37.62
C ASP A 269 -6.61 13.38 38.94
N GLU A 270 -6.54 12.09 39.26
CA GLU A 270 -6.99 11.55 40.56
C GLU A 270 -6.04 11.91 41.71
N ILE A 271 -4.75 12.14 41.44
CA ILE A 271 -3.77 12.64 42.42
C ILE A 271 -3.80 14.18 42.41
N GLN A 272 -4.95 14.78 42.73
CA GLN A 272 -4.96 16.14 43.24
C GLN A 272 -4.58 16.10 44.71
N ILE A 273 -3.36 16.55 45.03
CA ILE A 273 -2.91 16.76 46.41
C ILE A 273 -3.94 17.69 47.07
N PRO A 274 -4.59 17.28 48.18
CA PRO A 274 -5.56 18.12 48.86
C PRO A 274 -4.93 19.48 49.19
N ALA A 275 -5.70 20.56 49.01
CA ALA A 275 -5.23 21.93 49.25
C ALA A 275 -4.70 22.18 50.68
N GLU A 276 -4.85 21.21 51.58
CA GLU A 276 -4.30 21.19 52.94
C GLU A 276 -2.78 20.93 53.01
N PHE A 277 -2.14 20.54 51.90
CA PHE A 277 -0.69 20.28 51.82
C PHE A 277 0.06 21.17 50.82
N ARG A 278 -0.50 22.34 50.45
CA ARG A 278 0.17 23.34 49.61
C ARG A 278 0.60 24.56 50.41
#